data_AF-A0A662VUY8-F1
#
_entry.id   AF-A0A662VUY8-F1
#
_cell.length_a   1.000
_cell.length_b   1.000
_cell.length_c   1.000
_cell.angle_alpha   90.00
_cell.angle_beta   90.00
_cell.angle_gamma   90.00
#
_symmetry.space_group_name_H-M   'P 1'
#
loop_
_entity.id
_entity.type
_entity.pdbx_description
1 polymer ?
#
loop_
_entity_poly.entity_id
_entity_poly.type
_entity_poly.pdbx_seq_one_letter_code
_entity_poly.pdbx_strand_id
1 'polypeptide(L)' 'MTHKGKRIIVTIPWGTWEVIEKNLKGKMGDKDAEIVRNIVIAWLSEKSFIKKAVEED' A
#
# COMPACT_ATOMS: atom_id res chain seq x y z
N MET A 1 -2.26 -20.04 7.89
CA MET A 1 -2.94 -18.74 7.66
C MET A 1 -3.34 -18.64 6.20
N THR A 2 -4.62 -18.53 5.88
CA THR A 2 -5.10 -18.38 4.50
C THR A 2 -4.59 -17.05 3.95
N HIS A 3 -3.73 -17.09 2.92
CA HIS A 3 -3.15 -15.93 2.24
C HIS A 3 -4.19 -15.21 1.36
N LYS A 4 -5.40 -14.98 1.87
CA LYS A 4 -6.50 -14.41 1.10
C LYS A 4 -6.48 -12.89 1.24
N GLY A 5 -6.17 -12.20 0.15
CA GLY A 5 -6.23 -10.74 0.11
C GLY A 5 -7.65 -10.23 0.37
N LYS A 6 -7.77 -9.16 1.17
CA LYS A 6 -9.05 -8.46 1.40
C LYS A 6 -9.23 -7.36 0.36
N ARG A 7 -10.33 -7.41 -0.40
CA ARG A 7 -10.68 -6.37 -1.38
C ARG A 7 -11.39 -5.20 -0.68
N ILE A 8 -10.89 -3.99 -0.90
CA ILE A 8 -11.41 -2.75 -0.33
C ILE A 8 -11.45 -1.71 -1.45
N ILE A 9 -12.56 -0.97 -1.56
CA ILE A 9 -12.69 0.18 -2.45
C ILE A 9 -12.35 1.42 -1.64
N VAL A 10 -11.51 2.29 -2.19
CA VAL A 10 -11.10 3.56 -1.56
C VAL A 10 -11.28 4.69 -2.57
N THR A 11 -11.59 5.89 -2.06
CA THR A 11 -11.64 7.11 -2.85
C THR A 11 -10.50 8.02 -2.41
N ILE A 12 -9.63 8.40 -3.34
CA ILE A 12 -8.50 9.31 -3.11
C ILE A 12 -8.82 10.63 -3.81
N PRO A 13 -8.64 11.79 -3.16
CA PRO A 13 -8.79 13.08 -3.81
C PRO A 13 -7.91 13.19 -5.05
N TRP A 14 -8.45 13.79 -6.12
CA TRP A 14 -7.77 13.81 -7.43
C TRP A 14 -6.36 14.40 -7.37
N GLY A 15 -6.18 15.56 -6.73
CA GLY A 15 -4.85 16.18 -6.60
C GLY A 15 -3.85 15.31 -5.82
N THR A 16 -4.32 14.51 -4.86
CA THR A 16 -3.46 13.53 -4.16
C THR A 16 -3.08 12.37 -5.08
N TRP A 17 -4.04 11.89 -5.88
CA TRP A 17 -3.76 10.85 -6.86
C TRP A 17 -2.75 11.29 -7.91
N GLU A 18 -2.85 12.52 -8.43
CA GLU A 18 -1.89 13.07 -9.39
C GLU A 18 -0.45 13.06 -8.84
N VAL A 19 -0.28 13.43 -7.57
CA VAL A 19 1.03 13.38 -6.91
C VAL A 19 1.53 11.94 -6.79
N ILE A 20 0.66 11.00 -6.42
CA ILE A 20 0.99 9.58 -6.32
C ILE A 20 1.41 9.04 -7.70
N GLU A 21 0.59 9.24 -8.73
CA GLU A 21 0.82 8.70 -10.06
C GLU A 21 2.12 9.24 -10.65
N LYS A 22 2.33 10.56 -10.61
CA LYS A 22 3.50 11.22 -11.19
C LYS A 22 4.81 10.73 -10.56
N ASN A 23 4.82 10.42 -9.27
CA ASN A 23 6.05 10.11 -8.55
C ASN A 23 6.33 8.62 -8.40
N LEU A 24 5.27 7.79 -8.36
CA LEU A 24 5.35 6.39 -7.92
C LEU A 24 4.99 5.37 -9.00
N LYS A 25 4.29 5.75 -10.07
CA LYS A 25 4.01 4.84 -11.19
C LYS A 25 5.32 4.38 -11.85
N GLY A 26 5.43 3.08 -12.11
CA GLY A 26 6.66 2.42 -12.59
C GLY A 26 7.74 2.19 -11.51
N LYS A 27 7.60 2.79 -10.31
CA LYS A 27 8.50 2.53 -9.15
C LYS A 27 7.86 1.64 -8.10
N MET A 28 6.60 1.92 -7.77
CA MET A 28 5.78 1.19 -6.80
C MET A 28 4.76 0.28 -7.50
N GLY A 29 4.87 0.12 -8.82
CA GLY A 29 3.98 -0.69 -9.66
C GLY A 29 3.36 0.09 -10.81
N ASP A 30 2.65 -0.62 -11.67
CA ASP A 30 2.07 -0.05 -12.90
C ASP A 30 0.56 0.18 -12.81
N LYS A 31 -0.11 -0.59 -11.94
CA LYS A 31 -1.56 -0.51 -11.72
C LYS A 31 -1.88 0.23 -10.43
N ASP A 32 -2.97 0.98 -10.42
CA ASP A 32 -3.35 1.84 -9.30
C ASP A 32 -3.44 1.08 -7.96
N ALA A 33 -4.11 -0.08 -7.98
CA ALA A 33 -4.25 -0.93 -6.80
C ALA A 33 -2.92 -1.49 -6.29
N GLU A 34 -1.95 -1.68 -7.17
CA GLU A 34 -0.61 -2.13 -6.80
C GLU A 34 0.19 -1.00 -6.15
N ILE A 35 0.16 0.19 -6.75
CA ILE A 35 0.80 1.38 -6.20
C ILE A 35 0.26 1.64 -4.78
N VAL A 36 -1.06 1.66 -4.60
CA VAL A 36 -1.70 1.87 -3.29
C VAL A 36 -1.31 0.78 -2.29
N ARG A 37 -1.35 -0.50 -2.71
CA ARG A 37 -0.95 -1.61 -1.85
C ARG A 37 0.50 -1.48 -1.38
N ASN A 38 1.42 -1.16 -2.29
CA ASN A 38 2.84 -1.08 -1.98
C ASN A 38 3.15 0.14 -1.09
N ILE A 39 2.46 1.27 -1.27
CA ILE A 39 2.51 2.42 -0.34
C ILE A 39 2.10 2.00 1.08
N VAL A 40 0.98 1.29 1.22
CA VAL A 40 0.48 0.84 2.53
C VAL A 40 1.47 -0.11 3.19
N ILE A 41 2.00 -1.09 2.46
CA ILE A 41 3.00 -2.03 2.98
C ILE A 41 4.27 -1.30 3.41
N ALA A 42 4.78 -0.38 2.59
CA ALA A 42 5.97 0.39 2.90
C ALA A 42 5.78 1.23 4.18
N TRP A 43 4.64 1.90 4.32
CA TRP A 43 4.33 2.68 5.51
C TRP A 43 4.20 1.80 6.77
N LEU A 44 3.52 0.66 6.68
CA LEU A 44 3.39 -0.28 7.80
C LEU A 44 4.75 -0.84 8.23
N SER A 45 5.64 -1.10 7.26
CA SER A 45 7.02 -1.52 7.51
C SER A 45 7.82 -0.43 8.22
N GLU A 46 7.77 0.82 7.72
CA GLU A 46 8.44 1.98 8.32
C GLU A 46 8.02 2.19 9.79
N LYS A 47 6.73 1.95 10.10
CA LYS A 47 6.19 2.07 11.46
C LYS A 47 6.36 0.81 12.31
N SER A 48 7.05 -0.21 11.81
CA SER A 48 7.29 -1.49 12.49
C SER A 48 6.02 -2.26 12.87
N PHE A 49 4.86 -1.98 12.25
CA PHE A 49 3.63 -2.71 12.52
C PHE A 49 3.73 -4.17 12.07
N ILE A 50 4.41 -4.42 10.94
CA ILE A 50 4.62 -5.78 10.43
C ILE A 50 5.53 -6.57 11.38
N LYS A 51 6.60 -5.95 11.89
CA LYS A 51 7.54 -6.61 12.81
C LYS A 51 6.85 -7.00 14.12
N LYS A 52 6.09 -6.08 14.72
CA LYS A 52 5.34 -6.33 15.96
C LYS A 52 4.32 -7.47 15.79
N ALA A 53 3.61 -7.50 14.66
CA ALA A 53 2.64 -8.57 14.40
C ALA A 53 3.29 -9.96 14.34
N VAL A 54 4.53 -10.07 13.84
CA VAL A 54 5.27 -11.35 13.78
C VAL A 54 5.84 -11.77 15.13
N GLU A 55 6.13 -10.82 16.02
CA GLU A 55 6.65 -11.11 17.38
C GLU A 55 5.53 -11.50 18.37
N GLU A 56 4.28 -11.12 18.07
CA GLU A 56 3.09 -11.40 18.88
C GLU A 56 2.34 -12.69 18.47
N ASP A 57 2.66 -13.26 17.30
CA ASP A 57 2.16 -14.54 16.78
C ASP A 57 3.13 -15.70 17.09
#